data_AF-A0A2E9KRE5-F1
#
_entry.id   AF-A0A2E9KRE5-F1
#
_cell.length_a   1.000
_cell.length_b   1.000
_cell.length_c   1.000
_cell.angle_alpha   90.00
_cell.angle_beta   90.00
_cell.angle_gamma   90.00
#
_symmetry.space_group_name_H-M   'P 1'
#
loop_
_entity.id
_entity.type
_entity.pdbx_description
1 polymer ?
#
loop_
_entity_poly.entity_id
_entity_poly.type
_entity_poly.pdbx_seq_one_letter_code
_entity_poly.pdbx_strand_id
1 'polypeptide(L)'
;MLKKSFQLNPYVFLLTLTVIAFFLRYQSIVDQSYWMDELYSAARSMPNKAFFDVYYWGPDPHPPFHYILLWGAYNIFGFSEFVGRGLSVFAGTLMVPAVYYLGKEIFNRNTGFLAAIAVTFNPVLLYFSIEVRAYEFLSLFSVLSTYLLIKNSLNPKIIISFLYFASLLILINLHFFGFLILIAHLFAYIIFQFKSSNSKEAKFIILPILLSSLSYIPLLGLTLEIAGSGPTWIEPVPMFSFIQNTFSYFIFGAAFENLNLLNFLLGNILFIYLILFFIFAFMEINNYKYMLIFFIFIFIF
;
A
#
# COMPACT_ATOMS: atom_id res chain seq x y z
N MET A 1 -1.17 -10.33 46.86
CA MET A 1 -0.88 -8.93 46.48
C MET A 1 0.56 -8.90 45.99
N LEU A 2 0.98 -8.50 44.78
CA LEU A 2 0.42 -7.74 43.67
C LEU A 2 1.22 -8.18 42.42
N LYS A 3 0.57 -8.64 41.35
CA LYS A 3 1.06 -8.48 39.98
C LYS A 3 -0.06 -7.83 39.18
N LYS A 4 -0.30 -6.55 39.45
CA LYS A 4 -0.91 -5.69 38.42
C LYS A 4 0.17 -5.58 37.35
N SER A 5 0.16 -6.51 36.39
CA SER A 5 0.85 -6.28 35.13
C SER A 5 0.31 -4.95 34.61
N PHE A 6 1.19 -4.01 34.28
CA PHE A 6 0.82 -2.81 33.54
C PHE A 6 0.25 -3.27 32.20
N GLN A 7 -1.05 -3.58 32.15
CA GLN A 7 -1.77 -3.80 30.91
C GLN A 7 -1.97 -2.41 30.30
N LEU A 8 -0.99 -1.97 29.52
CA LEU A 8 -1.12 -0.79 28.68
C LEU A 8 -2.43 -0.89 27.90
N ASN A 9 -3.24 0.16 28.00
CA ASN A 9 -4.49 0.25 27.25
C ASN A 9 -4.16 0.09 25.75
N PRO A 10 -4.82 -0.85 25.03
CA PRO A 10 -4.55 -1.09 23.61
C PRO A 10 -4.51 0.17 22.76
N TYR A 11 -5.47 1.05 23.02
CA TYR A 11 -5.67 2.27 22.24
C TYR A 11 -4.59 3.29 22.56
N VAL A 12 -4.14 3.35 23.81
CA VAL A 12 -2.99 4.19 24.20
C VAL A 12 -1.73 3.69 23.52
N PHE A 13 -1.47 2.38 23.54
CA PHE A 13 -0.28 1.82 22.89
C PHE A 13 -0.29 2.04 21.37
N LEU A 14 -1.44 1.83 20.71
CA LEU A 14 -1.58 2.11 19.28
C LEU A 14 -1.38 3.60 18.98
N LEU A 15 -2.00 4.49 19.76
CA LEU A 15 -1.84 5.93 19.62
C LEU A 15 -0.39 6.34 19.80
N THR A 16 0.31 5.79 20.79
CA THR A 16 1.75 6.01 20.99
C THR A 16 2.55 5.61 19.76
N LEU A 17 2.29 4.44 19.17
CA LEU A 17 2.95 4.03 17.93
C LEU A 17 2.64 4.96 16.76
N THR A 18 1.38 5.39 16.60
CA THR A 18 0.99 6.35 15.55
C THR A 18 1.68 7.71 15.73
N VAL A 19 1.79 8.19 16.95
CA VAL A 19 2.50 9.46 17.26
C VAL A 19 4.00 9.32 17.00
N ILE A 20 4.63 8.23 17.42
CA ILE A 20 6.04 7.94 17.12
C ILE A 20 6.25 7.91 15.60
N ALA A 21 5.39 7.19 14.87
CA ALA A 21 5.41 7.09 13.43
C ALA A 21 5.34 8.45 12.73
N PHE A 22 4.49 9.37 13.21
CA PHE A 22 4.42 10.73 12.70
C PHE A 22 5.74 11.47 12.89
N PHE A 23 6.31 11.46 14.09
CA PHE A 23 7.56 12.19 14.36
C PHE A 23 8.76 11.64 13.57
N LEU A 24 8.88 10.32 13.46
CA LEU A 24 9.93 9.69 12.66
C LEU A 24 9.87 10.10 11.19
N ARG A 25 8.66 10.24 10.63
CA ARG A 25 8.45 10.65 9.23
C ARG A 25 8.62 12.15 9.05
N TYR A 26 8.12 12.94 10.00
CA TYR A 26 8.16 14.40 9.97
C TYR A 26 9.60 14.93 9.98
N GLN A 27 10.46 14.37 10.84
CA GLN A 27 11.86 14.81 10.95
C GLN A 27 12.59 14.69 9.61
N SER A 28 12.32 13.63 8.85
CA SER A 28 12.95 13.35 7.58
C SER A 28 12.46 14.24 6.41
N ILE A 29 11.42 15.07 6.60
CA ILE A 29 10.93 15.97 5.54
C ILE A 29 11.97 17.06 5.22
N VAL A 30 12.76 17.50 6.21
CA VAL A 30 13.55 18.74 6.13
C VAL A 30 14.96 18.51 5.60
N ASP A 31 15.39 17.26 5.46
CA ASP A 31 16.80 16.93 5.29
C ASP A 31 17.29 16.97 3.84
N GLN A 32 16.37 16.96 2.85
CA GLN A 32 16.72 16.82 1.43
C GLN A 32 15.81 17.65 0.53
N SER A 33 16.34 18.27 -0.52
CA SER A 33 15.52 18.87 -1.58
C SER A 33 14.85 17.80 -2.44
N TYR A 34 13.87 18.19 -3.26
CA TYR A 34 13.24 17.27 -4.21
C TYR A 34 14.24 16.62 -5.16
N TRP A 35 14.14 15.29 -5.30
CA TRP A 35 14.78 14.57 -6.40
C TRP A 35 13.91 14.62 -7.66
N MET A 36 14.44 14.10 -8.77
CA MET A 36 13.85 14.25 -10.11
C MET A 36 12.36 13.89 -10.17
N ASP A 37 12.02 12.76 -9.55
CA ASP A 37 10.67 12.19 -9.54
C ASP A 37 9.67 13.00 -8.69
N GLU A 38 10.14 13.59 -7.59
CA GLU A 38 9.36 14.56 -6.80
C GLU A 38 9.16 15.87 -7.57
N LEU A 39 10.20 16.34 -8.29
CA LEU A 39 10.11 17.51 -9.15
C LEU A 39 9.07 17.30 -10.26
N TYR A 40 9.02 16.13 -10.89
CA TYR A 40 7.97 15.81 -11.88
C TYR A 40 6.57 15.90 -11.28
N SER A 41 6.39 15.33 -10.09
CA SER A 41 5.10 15.32 -9.40
C SER A 41 4.68 16.73 -8.97
N ALA A 42 5.61 17.50 -8.40
CA ALA A 42 5.39 18.88 -8.02
C ALA A 42 5.13 19.79 -9.23
N ALA A 43 5.87 19.60 -10.32
CA ALA A 43 5.67 20.32 -11.57
C ALA A 43 4.27 20.04 -12.11
N ARG A 44 3.87 18.77 -12.27
CA ARG A 44 2.52 18.37 -12.73
C ARG A 44 1.41 19.03 -11.89
N SER A 45 1.60 19.15 -10.59
CA SER A 45 0.61 19.64 -9.63
C SER A 45 0.71 21.13 -9.26
N MET A 46 1.43 21.96 -10.02
CA MET A 46 1.57 23.39 -9.71
C MET A 46 0.22 24.14 -9.58
N PRO A 47 0.05 25.05 -8.60
CA PRO A 47 -1.22 25.76 -8.38
C PRO A 47 -1.74 26.59 -9.56
N ASN A 48 -0.86 27.07 -10.44
CA ASN A 48 -1.22 27.89 -11.59
C ASN A 48 -1.83 27.08 -12.76
N LYS A 49 -1.89 25.76 -12.66
CA LYS A 49 -2.47 24.88 -13.68
C LYS A 49 -3.97 24.70 -13.49
N ALA A 50 -4.69 24.57 -14.60
CA ALA A 50 -6.08 24.17 -14.56
C ALA A 50 -6.21 22.68 -14.22
N PHE A 51 -7.36 22.28 -13.69
CA PHE A 51 -7.63 20.88 -13.32
C PHE A 51 -7.35 19.89 -14.46
N PHE A 52 -7.78 20.22 -15.69
CA PHE A 52 -7.58 19.35 -16.85
C PHE A 52 -6.10 19.20 -17.23
N ASP A 53 -5.27 20.20 -16.99
CA ASP A 53 -3.83 20.11 -17.24
C ASP A 53 -3.14 19.19 -16.21
N VAL A 54 -3.65 19.16 -14.97
CA VAL A 54 -3.16 18.23 -13.94
C VAL A 54 -3.64 16.80 -14.25
N TYR A 55 -4.89 16.67 -14.69
CA TYR A 55 -5.51 15.39 -15.03
C TYR A 55 -4.84 14.75 -16.26
N TYR A 56 -4.68 15.50 -17.35
CA TYR A 56 -4.04 15.06 -18.59
C TYR A 56 -2.64 15.69 -18.69
N TRP A 57 -1.62 14.94 -18.29
CA TRP A 57 -0.24 15.44 -18.27
C TRP A 57 0.68 14.58 -19.14
N GLY A 58 0.85 14.98 -20.40
CA GLY A 58 1.77 14.34 -21.34
C GLY A 58 1.61 12.81 -21.41
N PRO A 59 2.67 12.09 -21.84
CA PRO A 59 2.69 10.62 -21.87
C PRO A 59 3.08 10.03 -20.50
N ASP A 60 2.44 10.48 -19.40
CA ASP A 60 2.64 9.87 -18.07
C ASP A 60 1.68 8.69 -17.89
N PRO A 61 2.17 7.45 -17.68
CA PRO A 61 1.31 6.29 -17.48
C PRO A 61 0.61 6.29 -16.12
N HIS A 62 1.02 7.15 -15.19
CA HIS A 62 0.47 7.15 -13.85
C HIS A 62 -0.91 7.83 -13.83
N PRO A 63 -1.90 7.17 -13.20
CA PRO A 63 -3.22 7.73 -12.96
C PRO A 63 -3.17 9.09 -12.23
N PRO A 64 -4.11 10.00 -12.50
CA PRO A 64 -3.98 11.40 -12.11
C PRO A 64 -4.28 11.66 -10.63
N PHE A 65 -4.84 10.72 -9.88
CA PHE A 65 -5.44 11.03 -8.57
C PHE A 65 -4.43 11.52 -7.54
N HIS A 66 -3.23 10.93 -7.51
CA HIS A 66 -2.16 11.42 -6.62
C HIS A 66 -1.83 12.89 -6.93
N TYR A 67 -1.71 13.24 -8.21
CA TYR A 67 -1.39 14.59 -8.65
C TYR A 67 -2.53 15.58 -8.41
N ILE A 68 -3.78 15.14 -8.49
CA ILE A 68 -4.96 15.94 -8.13
C ILE A 68 -4.99 16.23 -6.63
N LEU A 69 -4.71 15.21 -5.79
CA LEU A 69 -4.59 15.40 -4.34
C LEU A 69 -3.48 16.39 -4.00
N LEU A 70 -2.32 16.25 -4.64
CA LEU A 70 -1.18 17.12 -4.48
C LEU A 70 -1.47 18.56 -4.94
N TRP A 71 -2.12 18.72 -6.09
CA TRP A 71 -2.55 20.03 -6.61
C TRP A 71 -3.53 20.70 -5.65
N GLY A 72 -4.51 19.97 -5.13
CA GLY A 72 -5.43 20.48 -4.12
C GLY A 72 -4.70 20.92 -2.85
N ALA A 73 -3.76 20.12 -2.35
CA ALA A 73 -2.96 20.45 -1.18
C ALA A 73 -2.12 21.72 -1.40
N TYR A 74 -1.44 21.86 -2.54
CA TYR A 74 -0.67 23.07 -2.85
C TYR A 74 -1.52 24.32 -3.01
N ASN A 75 -2.75 24.21 -3.52
CA ASN A 75 -3.67 25.34 -3.60
C ASN A 75 -4.18 25.79 -2.23
N ILE A 76 -4.38 24.86 -1.29
CA ILE A 76 -4.96 25.16 0.04
C ILE A 76 -3.88 25.59 1.04
N PHE A 77 -2.75 24.88 1.07
CA PHE A 77 -1.70 25.05 2.09
C PHE A 77 -0.44 25.76 1.57
N GLY A 78 -0.39 26.07 0.26
CA GLY A 78 0.73 26.71 -0.41
C GLY A 78 1.69 25.72 -1.09
N PHE A 79 2.40 26.21 -2.12
CA PHE A 79 3.36 25.42 -2.88
C PHE A 79 4.72 25.38 -2.17
N SER A 80 5.03 24.25 -1.53
CA SER A 80 6.29 24.05 -0.81
C SER A 80 6.63 22.57 -0.68
N GLU A 81 7.90 22.25 -0.45
CA GLU A 81 8.36 20.87 -0.19
C GLU A 81 7.64 20.23 0.99
N PHE A 82 7.42 21.03 2.03
CA PHE A 82 6.72 20.61 3.23
C PHE A 82 5.29 20.13 2.95
N VAL A 83 4.53 20.89 2.15
CA VAL A 83 3.13 20.52 1.81
C VAL A 83 3.11 19.27 0.93
N GLY A 84 4.04 19.16 -0.03
CA GLY A 84 4.10 18.00 -0.92
C GLY A 84 4.39 16.71 -0.16
N ARG A 85 5.41 16.72 0.71
CA ARG A 85 5.78 15.55 1.52
C ARG A 85 4.81 15.29 2.66
N GLY A 86 4.12 16.32 3.16
CA GLY A 86 3.12 16.20 4.22
C GLY A 86 1.99 15.23 3.89
N LEU A 87 1.62 15.11 2.62
CA LEU A 87 0.65 14.13 2.13
C LEU A 87 1.12 12.67 2.35
N SER A 88 2.36 12.37 2.00
CA SER A 88 2.95 11.05 2.20
C SER A 88 3.20 10.75 3.68
N VAL A 89 3.61 11.74 4.46
CA VAL A 89 3.76 11.57 5.92
C VAL A 89 2.41 11.27 6.57
N PHE A 90 1.34 11.92 6.12
CA PHE A 90 0.00 11.62 6.57
C PHE A 90 -0.40 10.17 6.23
N ALA A 91 -0.19 9.73 4.99
CA ALA A 91 -0.49 8.37 4.56
C ALA A 91 0.30 7.33 5.39
N GLY A 92 1.60 7.54 5.57
CA GLY A 92 2.45 6.62 6.31
C GLY A 92 2.19 6.62 7.82
N THR A 93 1.73 7.73 8.37
CA THR A 93 1.25 7.77 9.76
C THR A 93 -0.02 6.93 9.93
N LEU A 94 -0.96 7.05 9.00
CA LEU A 94 -2.20 6.26 9.00
C LEU A 94 -2.00 4.77 8.67
N MET A 95 -0.87 4.41 8.04
CA MET A 95 -0.50 3.02 7.81
C MET A 95 -0.47 2.20 9.12
N VAL A 96 0.04 2.80 10.20
CA VAL A 96 0.20 2.13 11.51
C VAL A 96 -1.13 1.60 12.05
N PRO A 97 -2.18 2.42 12.26
CA PRO A 97 -3.47 1.91 12.69
C PRO A 97 -4.13 1.02 11.63
N ALA A 98 -3.95 1.29 10.33
CA ALA A 98 -4.54 0.46 9.28
C ALA A 98 -4.04 -0.99 9.34
N VAL A 99 -2.72 -1.17 9.42
CA VAL A 99 -2.09 -2.50 9.54
C VAL A 99 -2.41 -3.17 10.87
N TYR A 100 -2.52 -2.41 11.97
CA TYR A 100 -2.99 -2.96 13.25
C TYR A 100 -4.37 -3.61 13.10
N TYR A 101 -5.33 -2.89 12.51
CA TYR A 101 -6.69 -3.40 12.35
C TYR A 101 -6.75 -4.57 11.38
N LEU A 102 -5.98 -4.54 10.29
CA LEU A 102 -5.87 -5.68 9.38
C LEU A 102 -5.30 -6.93 10.08
N GLY A 103 -4.17 -6.79 10.77
CA GLY A 103 -3.54 -7.92 11.48
C GLY A 103 -4.41 -8.47 12.61
N LYS A 104 -5.16 -7.59 13.30
CA LYS A 104 -6.15 -7.98 14.31
C LYS A 104 -7.31 -8.78 13.72
N GLU A 105 -7.83 -8.36 12.57
CA GLU A 105 -8.97 -9.00 11.90
C GLU A 105 -8.59 -10.37 11.32
N ILE A 106 -7.41 -10.46 10.71
CA ILE A 106 -6.89 -11.71 10.15
C ILE A 106 -6.51 -12.68 11.28
N PHE A 107 -5.77 -12.23 12.28
CA PHE A 107 -5.26 -13.13 13.31
C PHE A 107 -5.82 -12.77 14.67
N ASN A 108 -5.12 -11.90 15.39
CA ASN A 108 -5.46 -11.49 16.74
C ASN A 108 -4.78 -10.16 17.07
N ARG A 109 -5.12 -9.63 18.25
CA ARG A 109 -4.62 -8.34 18.74
C ARG A 109 -3.09 -8.26 18.81
N ASN A 110 -2.40 -9.33 19.20
CA ASN A 110 -0.95 -9.33 19.33
C ASN A 110 -0.30 -9.24 17.95
N THR A 111 -0.80 -9.99 16.97
CA THR A 111 -0.34 -9.89 15.57
C THR A 111 -0.56 -8.50 15.01
N GLY A 112 -1.71 -7.88 15.30
CA GLY A 112 -1.97 -6.47 14.93
C GLY A 112 -0.91 -5.53 15.50
N PHE A 113 -0.52 -5.67 16.77
CA PHE A 113 0.53 -4.83 17.35
C PHE A 113 1.92 -5.10 16.79
N LEU A 114 2.29 -6.37 16.58
CA LEU A 114 3.57 -6.72 15.95
C LEU A 114 3.66 -6.12 14.55
N ALA A 115 2.57 -6.18 13.78
CA ALA A 115 2.51 -5.58 12.45
C ALA A 115 2.59 -4.05 12.52
N ALA A 116 1.91 -3.39 13.47
CA ALA A 116 1.99 -1.96 13.70
C ALA A 116 3.40 -1.49 14.08
N ILE A 117 4.09 -2.24 14.95
CA ILE A 117 5.50 -2.00 15.30
C ILE A 117 6.38 -2.15 14.06
N ALA A 118 6.21 -3.23 13.30
CA ALA A 118 6.98 -3.48 12.10
C ALA A 118 6.88 -2.31 11.10
N VAL A 119 5.67 -1.81 10.81
CA VAL A 119 5.50 -0.67 9.87
C VAL A 119 5.86 0.69 10.45
N THR A 120 5.90 0.83 11.78
CA THR A 120 6.36 2.06 12.43
C THR A 120 7.86 2.28 12.19
N PHE A 121 8.64 1.19 12.22
CA PHE A 121 10.11 1.22 12.12
C PHE A 121 10.66 0.66 10.81
N ASN A 122 9.80 0.31 9.84
CA ASN A 122 10.26 -0.25 8.58
C ASN A 122 10.96 0.84 7.73
N PRO A 123 12.23 0.62 7.32
CA PRO A 123 12.99 1.65 6.61
C PRO A 123 12.45 1.97 5.22
N VAL A 124 11.84 0.99 4.53
CA VAL A 124 11.23 1.21 3.21
C VAL A 124 9.99 2.08 3.32
N LEU A 125 9.12 1.82 4.28
CA LEU A 125 7.94 2.65 4.52
C LEU A 125 8.31 4.04 5.03
N LEU A 126 9.37 4.17 5.84
CA LEU A 126 9.88 5.49 6.24
C LEU A 126 10.38 6.29 5.03
N TYR A 127 11.10 5.64 4.11
CA TYR A 127 11.58 6.25 2.87
C TYR A 127 10.43 6.71 1.97
N PHE A 128 9.44 5.85 1.70
CA PHE A 128 8.30 6.25 0.85
C PHE A 128 7.34 7.24 1.53
N SER A 129 7.32 7.30 2.86
CA SER A 129 6.53 8.27 3.61
C SER A 129 7.01 9.72 3.42
N ILE A 130 8.18 9.96 2.86
CA ILE A 130 8.71 11.31 2.63
C ILE A 130 8.85 11.67 1.15
N GLU A 131 8.48 10.79 0.23
CA GLU A 131 8.49 11.12 -1.19
C GLU A 131 7.17 11.78 -1.61
N VAL A 132 7.25 12.81 -2.45
CA VAL A 132 6.08 13.37 -3.15
C VAL A 132 5.63 12.46 -4.29
N ARG A 133 5.23 11.23 -3.94
CA ARG A 133 4.83 10.15 -4.85
C ARG A 133 3.62 9.39 -4.32
N ALA A 134 3.00 8.60 -5.19
CA ALA A 134 1.77 7.86 -4.87
C ALA A 134 1.99 6.64 -3.94
N TYR A 135 3.24 6.23 -3.69
CA TYR A 135 3.59 4.92 -3.11
C TYR A 135 3.04 4.70 -1.71
N GLU A 136 3.13 5.70 -0.82
CA GLU A 136 2.66 5.53 0.55
C GLU A 136 1.12 5.45 0.62
N PHE A 137 0.42 6.24 -0.20
CA PHE A 137 -1.02 6.12 -0.36
C PHE A 137 -1.44 4.81 -1.01
N LEU A 138 -0.73 4.37 -2.05
CA LEU A 138 -0.96 3.06 -2.70
C LEU A 138 -0.88 1.94 -1.65
N SER A 139 0.16 1.98 -0.80
CA SER A 139 0.32 1.00 0.29
C SER A 139 -0.83 1.09 1.30
N LEU A 140 -1.20 2.31 1.73
CA LEU A 140 -2.27 2.52 2.72
C LEU A 140 -3.61 1.99 2.20
N PHE A 141 -3.98 2.34 0.97
CA PHE A 141 -5.23 1.91 0.36
C PHE A 141 -5.22 0.43 -0.02
N SER A 142 -4.04 -0.19 -0.24
CA SER A 142 -3.93 -1.64 -0.33
C SER A 142 -4.38 -2.28 0.99
N VAL A 143 -3.80 -1.86 2.12
CA VAL A 143 -4.15 -2.38 3.45
C VAL A 143 -5.62 -2.12 3.80
N LEU A 144 -6.11 -0.90 3.58
CA LEU A 144 -7.49 -0.52 3.89
C LEU A 144 -8.50 -1.30 3.04
N SER A 145 -8.26 -1.44 1.73
CA SER A 145 -9.15 -2.20 0.86
C SER A 145 -9.16 -3.68 1.23
N THR A 146 -8.01 -4.29 1.57
CA THR A 146 -7.94 -5.67 2.07
C THR A 146 -8.68 -5.84 3.39
N TYR A 147 -8.52 -4.90 4.34
CA TYR A 147 -9.26 -4.92 5.60
C TYR A 147 -10.78 -4.87 5.38
N LEU A 148 -11.22 -3.98 4.49
CA LEU A 148 -12.64 -3.82 4.15
C LEU A 148 -13.20 -5.03 3.40
N LEU A 149 -12.42 -5.66 2.51
CA LEU A 149 -12.79 -6.92 1.86
C LEU A 149 -13.08 -8.02 2.90
N ILE A 150 -12.17 -8.22 3.86
CA ILE A 150 -12.34 -9.23 4.92
C ILE A 150 -13.59 -8.93 5.73
N LYS A 151 -13.71 -7.69 6.21
CA LYS A 151 -14.82 -7.27 7.07
C LYS A 151 -16.17 -7.43 6.37
N ASN A 152 -16.24 -7.06 5.09
CA ASN A 152 -17.46 -7.16 4.29
C ASN A 152 -17.77 -8.60 3.86
N SER A 153 -16.75 -9.45 3.68
CA SER A 153 -16.95 -10.88 3.40
C SER A 153 -17.49 -11.64 4.61
N LEU A 154 -17.10 -11.24 5.83
CA LEU A 154 -17.59 -11.86 7.07
C LEU A 154 -18.98 -11.36 7.46
N ASN A 155 -19.26 -10.07 7.26
CA ASN A 155 -20.53 -9.45 7.62
C ASN A 155 -20.91 -8.42 6.55
N PRO A 156 -21.58 -8.86 5.46
CA PRO A 156 -21.92 -7.99 4.34
C PRO A 156 -22.81 -6.82 4.79
N LYS A 157 -22.33 -5.59 4.57
CA LYS A 157 -23.08 -4.37 4.87
C LYS A 157 -22.87 -3.36 3.75
N ILE A 158 -23.94 -2.67 3.35
CA ILE A 158 -23.88 -1.69 2.26
C ILE A 158 -22.84 -0.60 2.52
N ILE A 159 -22.72 -0.12 3.75
CA ILE A 159 -21.74 0.90 4.12
C ILE A 159 -20.29 0.38 4.00
N ILE A 160 -20.03 -0.87 4.37
CA ILE A 160 -18.69 -1.46 4.27
C ILE A 160 -18.35 -1.74 2.79
N SER A 161 -19.32 -2.20 2.01
CA SER A 161 -19.20 -2.37 0.56
C SER A 161 -18.92 -1.04 -0.16
N PHE A 162 -19.58 0.05 0.26
CA PHE A 162 -19.30 1.39 -0.25
C PHE A 162 -17.88 1.87 0.12
N LEU A 163 -17.47 1.69 1.37
CA LEU A 163 -16.10 2.04 1.80
C LEU A 163 -15.06 1.20 1.06
N TYR A 164 -15.34 -0.08 0.83
CA TYR A 164 -14.49 -0.97 0.04
C TYR A 164 -14.36 -0.47 -1.40
N PHE A 165 -15.49 -0.14 -2.05
CA PHE A 165 -15.52 0.49 -3.37
C PHE A 165 -14.68 1.77 -3.40
N ALA A 166 -14.90 2.70 -2.47
CA ALA A 166 -14.15 3.95 -2.40
C ALA A 166 -12.64 3.71 -2.22
N SER A 167 -12.26 2.74 -1.39
CA SER A 167 -10.85 2.39 -1.19
C SER A 167 -10.20 1.81 -2.45
N LEU A 168 -10.89 0.94 -3.19
CA LEU A 168 -10.41 0.39 -4.47
C LEU A 168 -10.34 1.45 -5.55
N LEU A 169 -11.36 2.32 -5.63
CA LEU A 169 -11.41 3.43 -6.57
C LEU A 169 -10.19 4.33 -6.39
N ILE A 170 -9.88 4.71 -5.16
CA ILE A 170 -8.70 5.51 -4.85
C ILE A 170 -7.42 4.71 -5.20
N LEU A 171 -7.33 3.45 -4.78
CA LEU A 171 -6.15 2.60 -4.98
C LEU A 171 -5.72 2.52 -6.46
N ILE A 172 -6.63 2.17 -7.36
CA ILE A 172 -6.30 1.98 -8.78
C ILE A 172 -6.06 3.31 -9.51
N ASN A 173 -6.62 4.42 -8.99
CA ASN A 173 -6.42 5.75 -9.55
C ASN A 173 -5.21 6.49 -8.93
N LEU A 174 -4.57 5.91 -7.90
CA LEU A 174 -3.26 6.36 -7.40
C LEU A 174 -2.13 5.79 -8.27
N HIS A 175 -2.23 4.50 -8.62
CA HIS A 175 -1.18 3.79 -9.35
C HIS A 175 -1.76 2.54 -10.03
N PHE A 176 -1.29 2.21 -11.22
CA PHE A 176 -1.76 1.04 -11.98
C PHE A 176 -1.47 -0.29 -11.27
N PHE A 177 -0.44 -0.37 -10.43
CA PHE A 177 -0.21 -1.51 -9.52
C PHE A 177 -1.34 -1.77 -8.53
N GLY A 178 -2.25 -0.80 -8.31
CA GLY A 178 -3.48 -1.05 -7.57
C GLY A 178 -4.34 -2.17 -8.19
N PHE A 179 -4.22 -2.42 -9.50
CA PHE A 179 -4.90 -3.53 -10.16
C PHE A 179 -4.39 -4.90 -9.69
N LEU A 180 -3.13 -5.02 -9.26
CA LEU A 180 -2.60 -6.28 -8.73
C LEU A 180 -3.34 -6.68 -7.44
N ILE A 181 -3.61 -5.70 -6.57
CA ILE A 181 -4.42 -5.90 -5.35
C ILE A 181 -5.87 -6.24 -5.71
N LEU A 182 -6.46 -5.52 -6.67
CA LEU A 182 -7.83 -5.78 -7.13
C LEU A 182 -7.98 -7.20 -7.68
N ILE A 183 -7.01 -7.66 -8.48
CA ILE A 183 -6.98 -9.03 -9.01
C ILE A 183 -6.81 -10.03 -7.87
N ALA A 184 -5.90 -9.80 -6.93
CA ALA A 184 -5.73 -10.66 -5.76
C ALA A 184 -7.03 -10.79 -4.95
N HIS A 185 -7.75 -9.69 -4.73
CA HIS A 185 -9.06 -9.68 -4.07
C HIS A 185 -10.10 -10.49 -4.85
N LEU A 186 -10.14 -10.35 -6.17
CA LEU A 186 -11.06 -11.09 -7.03
C LEU A 186 -10.80 -12.60 -6.95
N PHE A 187 -9.55 -13.03 -7.08
CA PHE A 187 -9.17 -14.45 -7.01
C PHE A 187 -9.45 -15.05 -5.63
N ALA A 188 -9.05 -14.37 -4.56
CA ALA A 188 -9.34 -14.79 -3.20
C ALA A 188 -10.85 -14.90 -2.98
N TYR A 189 -11.63 -13.94 -3.47
CA TYR A 189 -13.09 -13.97 -3.31
C TYR A 189 -13.76 -15.11 -4.10
N ILE A 190 -13.38 -15.30 -5.37
CA ILE A 190 -13.94 -16.35 -6.23
C ILE A 190 -13.72 -17.73 -5.60
N ILE A 191 -12.50 -18.03 -5.14
CA ILE A 191 -12.17 -19.33 -4.56
C ILE A 191 -12.87 -19.52 -3.20
N PHE A 192 -13.09 -18.44 -2.44
CA PHE A 192 -13.88 -18.50 -1.21
C PHE A 192 -15.35 -18.82 -1.51
N GLN A 193 -15.96 -18.16 -2.49
CA GLN A 193 -17.36 -18.38 -2.87
C GLN A 193 -17.60 -19.73 -3.53
N PHE A 194 -16.62 -20.32 -4.23
CA PHE A 194 -16.74 -21.71 -4.68
C PHE A 194 -16.97 -22.68 -3.51
N LYS A 195 -16.59 -22.31 -2.28
CA LYS A 195 -16.80 -23.09 -1.05
C LYS A 195 -18.04 -22.66 -0.26
N SER A 196 -18.62 -21.50 -0.57
CA SER A 196 -19.74 -20.88 0.14
C SER A 196 -20.95 -20.72 -0.79
N SER A 197 -22.02 -21.49 -0.56
CA SER A 197 -23.21 -21.57 -1.43
C SER A 197 -24.07 -20.30 -1.52
N ASN A 198 -23.67 -19.17 -0.90
CA ASN A 198 -24.53 -17.99 -0.78
C ASN A 198 -24.25 -16.93 -1.86
N SER A 199 -24.83 -17.13 -3.06
CA SER A 199 -24.63 -16.25 -4.23
C SER A 199 -25.16 -14.82 -4.05
N LYS A 200 -26.15 -14.60 -3.18
CA LYS A 200 -26.79 -13.29 -2.99
C LYS A 200 -25.89 -12.25 -2.33
N GLU A 201 -24.89 -12.69 -1.57
CA GLU A 201 -23.95 -11.81 -0.87
C GLU A 201 -22.78 -11.38 -1.79
N ALA A 202 -22.61 -12.04 -2.95
CA ALA A 202 -21.53 -11.74 -3.88
C ALA A 202 -21.55 -10.33 -4.45
N LYS A 203 -22.73 -9.72 -4.57
CA LYS A 203 -22.86 -8.34 -5.02
C LYS A 203 -22.12 -7.35 -4.10
N PHE A 204 -21.96 -7.64 -2.80
CA PHE A 204 -21.29 -6.73 -1.88
C PHE A 204 -19.77 -6.66 -2.10
N ILE A 205 -19.19 -7.60 -2.84
CA ILE A 205 -17.75 -7.62 -3.19
C ILE A 205 -17.54 -7.39 -4.68
N ILE A 206 -18.30 -8.10 -5.53
CA ILE A 206 -18.15 -8.03 -6.98
C ILE A 206 -18.53 -6.65 -7.53
N LEU A 207 -19.62 -6.04 -7.04
CA LEU A 207 -20.04 -4.73 -7.56
C LEU A 207 -19.02 -3.63 -7.26
N PRO A 208 -18.46 -3.49 -6.03
CA PRO A 208 -17.32 -2.61 -5.78
C PRO A 208 -16.15 -2.79 -6.74
N ILE A 209 -15.72 -4.04 -6.97
CA ILE A 209 -14.60 -4.35 -7.87
C ILE A 209 -14.92 -3.87 -9.29
N LEU A 210 -16.08 -4.25 -9.83
CA LEU A 210 -16.51 -3.86 -11.18
C LEU A 210 -16.61 -2.34 -11.31
N LEU A 211 -17.31 -1.67 -10.40
CA LEU A 211 -17.48 -0.22 -10.43
C LEU A 211 -16.17 0.53 -10.31
N SER A 212 -15.24 0.06 -9.47
CA SER A 212 -13.89 0.66 -9.40
C SER A 212 -13.18 0.51 -10.73
N SER A 213 -13.16 -0.69 -11.34
CA SER A 213 -12.48 -0.92 -12.62
C SER A 213 -13.01 -0.05 -13.76
N LEU A 214 -14.32 0.25 -13.78
CA LEU A 214 -14.91 1.15 -14.78
C LEU A 214 -14.34 2.57 -14.73
N SER A 215 -13.88 3.04 -13.57
CA SER A 215 -13.27 4.37 -13.44
C SER A 215 -11.99 4.54 -14.24
N TYR A 216 -11.33 3.45 -14.61
CA TYR A 216 -10.07 3.47 -15.36
C TYR A 216 -10.28 3.55 -16.87
N ILE A 217 -11.52 3.39 -17.37
CA ILE A 217 -11.86 3.44 -18.79
C ILE A 217 -11.28 4.69 -19.50
N PRO A 218 -11.39 5.91 -18.94
CA PRO A 218 -10.85 7.11 -19.58
C PRO A 218 -9.33 7.10 -19.77
N LEU A 219 -8.60 6.26 -19.01
CA LEU A 219 -7.15 6.15 -19.06
C LEU A 219 -6.65 4.96 -19.89
N LEU A 220 -7.55 4.08 -20.36
CA LEU A 220 -7.16 2.87 -21.10
C LEU A 220 -6.40 3.19 -22.39
N GLY A 221 -6.85 4.17 -23.16
CA GLY A 221 -6.19 4.55 -24.41
C GLY A 221 -4.74 4.99 -24.19
N LEU A 222 -4.52 5.90 -23.23
CA LEU A 222 -3.20 6.37 -22.83
C LEU A 222 -2.33 5.23 -22.27
N THR A 223 -2.90 4.36 -21.44
CA THR A 223 -2.17 3.24 -20.85
C THR A 223 -1.70 2.26 -21.92
N LEU A 224 -2.54 1.95 -22.92
CA LEU A 224 -2.18 1.05 -24.02
C LEU A 224 -1.09 1.63 -24.93
N GLU A 225 -1.14 2.94 -25.18
CA GLU A 225 -0.11 3.65 -25.94
C GLU A 225 1.26 3.57 -25.24
N ILE A 226 1.30 3.79 -23.92
CA ILE A 226 2.55 3.80 -23.15
C ILE A 226 3.06 2.38 -22.88
N ALA A 227 2.19 1.40 -22.61
CA ALA A 227 2.57 0.02 -22.30
C ALA A 227 3.39 -0.65 -23.43
N GLY A 228 3.19 -0.23 -24.68
CA GLY A 228 3.95 -0.74 -25.83
C GLY A 228 5.41 -0.27 -25.89
N SER A 229 5.80 0.72 -25.08
CA SER A 229 7.11 1.39 -25.18
C SER A 229 8.15 0.82 -24.20
N GLY A 230 7.71 0.27 -23.06
CA GLY A 230 8.58 -0.23 -21.99
C GLY A 230 9.49 0.83 -21.36
N PRO A 231 10.08 0.58 -20.18
CA PRO A 231 11.14 1.44 -19.65
C PRO A 231 12.41 1.24 -20.48
N THR A 232 12.82 2.27 -21.22
CA THR A 232 14.04 2.23 -22.06
C THR A 232 15.32 2.52 -21.27
N TRP A 233 15.20 2.97 -20.02
CA TRP A 233 16.32 3.44 -19.18
C TRP A 233 16.63 2.51 -17.99
N ILE A 234 15.89 1.41 -17.80
CA ILE A 234 16.12 0.46 -16.70
C ILE A 234 16.79 -0.78 -17.27
N GLU A 235 17.99 -1.09 -16.78
CA GLU A 235 18.67 -2.33 -17.13
C GLU A 235 17.95 -3.54 -16.54
N PRO A 236 17.83 -4.66 -17.29
CA PRO A 236 17.26 -5.88 -16.76
C PRO A 236 18.15 -6.45 -15.66
N VAL A 237 17.60 -6.58 -14.46
CA VAL A 237 18.28 -7.22 -13.31
C VAL A 237 17.94 -8.71 -13.30
N PRO A 238 18.90 -9.62 -13.08
CA PRO A 238 18.60 -11.04 -12.91
C PRO A 238 17.59 -11.28 -11.78
N MET A 239 16.62 -12.17 -12.02
CA MET A 239 15.50 -12.40 -11.08
C MET A 239 15.96 -12.73 -9.66
N PHE A 240 17.00 -13.57 -9.52
CA PHE A 240 17.53 -13.93 -8.22
C PHE A 240 18.07 -12.71 -7.46
N SER A 241 18.86 -11.86 -8.13
CA SER A 241 19.39 -10.62 -7.55
C SER A 241 18.27 -9.64 -7.20
N PHE A 242 17.24 -9.54 -8.04
CA PHE A 242 16.07 -8.70 -7.76
C PHE A 242 15.34 -9.14 -6.48
N ILE A 243 15.02 -10.43 -6.36
CA ILE A 243 14.37 -11.01 -5.18
C ILE A 243 15.23 -10.73 -3.94
N GLN A 244 16.52 -11.03 -4.03
CA GLN A 244 17.44 -10.86 -2.92
C GLN A 244 17.57 -9.40 -2.46
N ASN A 245 17.72 -8.47 -3.41
CA ASN A 245 17.82 -7.05 -3.11
C ASN A 245 16.54 -6.55 -2.45
N THR A 246 15.38 -7.03 -2.90
CA THR A 246 14.07 -6.65 -2.34
C THR A 246 13.98 -7.00 -0.85
N PHE A 247 14.35 -8.22 -0.45
CA PHE A 247 14.31 -8.60 0.97
C PHE A 247 15.39 -7.93 1.81
N SER A 248 16.54 -7.65 1.22
CA SER A 248 17.60 -6.89 1.88
C SER A 248 17.16 -5.44 2.13
N TYR A 249 16.58 -4.79 1.11
CA TYR A 249 16.00 -3.44 1.25
C TYR A 249 14.84 -3.42 2.23
N PHE A 250 14.01 -4.46 2.29
CA PHE A 250 12.92 -4.51 3.27
C PHE A 250 13.42 -4.45 4.72
N ILE A 251 14.58 -5.05 5.02
CA ILE A 251 15.16 -5.07 6.37
C ILE A 251 15.98 -3.80 6.65
N PHE A 252 16.79 -3.36 5.69
CA PHE A 252 17.81 -2.33 5.92
C PHE A 252 17.49 -0.98 5.27
N GLY A 253 16.62 -0.94 4.27
CA GLY A 253 16.35 0.24 3.45
C GLY A 253 17.37 0.43 2.33
N ALA A 254 17.09 1.38 1.44
CA ALA A 254 17.91 1.68 0.26
C ALA A 254 19.28 2.32 0.59
N ALA A 255 19.43 2.92 1.79
CA ALA A 255 20.64 3.64 2.19
C ALA A 255 21.88 2.76 2.45
N PHE A 256 21.73 1.43 2.45
CA PHE A 256 22.85 0.49 2.61
C PHE A 256 23.32 -0.02 1.25
N GLU A 257 23.96 0.87 0.47
CA GLU A 257 24.52 0.56 -0.86
C GLU A 257 25.59 -0.55 -0.83
N ASN A 258 26.17 -0.84 0.35
CA ASN A 258 27.03 -1.99 0.55
C ASN A 258 26.22 -3.17 1.13
N LEU A 259 25.86 -4.13 0.26
CA LEU A 259 25.44 -5.48 0.67
C LEU A 259 26.61 -6.20 1.36
N ASN A 260 26.93 -5.80 2.58
CA ASN A 260 27.83 -6.57 3.42
C ASN A 260 27.20 -7.95 3.66
N LEU A 261 28.03 -8.97 3.87
CA LEU A 261 27.61 -10.37 4.04
C LEU A 261 26.42 -10.53 5.01
N LEU A 262 26.35 -9.71 6.06
CA LEU A 262 25.24 -9.70 7.01
C LEU A 262 23.89 -9.33 6.37
N ASN A 263 23.85 -8.29 5.51
CA ASN A 263 22.62 -7.86 4.85
C ASN A 263 22.11 -8.95 3.92
N PHE A 264 23.04 -9.53 3.16
CA PHE A 264 22.80 -10.68 2.30
C PHE A 264 22.21 -11.86 3.10
N LEU A 265 22.82 -12.22 4.24
CA LEU A 265 22.36 -13.33 5.07
C LEU A 265 20.95 -13.07 5.65
N LEU A 266 20.72 -11.90 6.24
CA LEU A 266 19.42 -11.58 6.86
C LEU A 266 18.30 -11.46 5.81
N GLY A 267 18.58 -10.90 4.62
CA GLY A 267 17.66 -10.90 3.50
C GLY A 267 17.25 -12.31 3.06
N ASN A 268 18.21 -13.24 2.98
CA ASN A 268 17.93 -14.65 2.67
C ASN A 268 17.14 -15.36 3.76
N ILE A 269 17.42 -15.08 5.04
CA ILE A 269 16.65 -15.67 6.15
C ILE A 269 15.19 -15.23 6.07
N LEU A 270 14.93 -13.94 5.82
CA LEU A 270 13.57 -13.43 5.63
C LEU A 270 12.89 -14.06 4.42
N PHE A 271 13.61 -14.18 3.29
CA PHE A 271 13.09 -14.82 2.08
C PHE A 271 12.71 -16.29 2.33
N ILE A 272 13.57 -17.07 2.98
CA ILE A 272 13.28 -18.47 3.34
C ILE A 272 12.08 -18.55 4.28
N TYR A 273 12.03 -17.69 5.30
CA TYR A 273 10.91 -17.67 6.24
C TYR A 273 9.58 -17.36 5.53
N LEU A 274 9.59 -16.43 4.55
CA LEU A 274 8.42 -16.12 3.74
C LEU A 274 8.03 -17.29 2.85
N ILE A 275 8.97 -17.97 2.18
CA ILE A 275 8.67 -19.19 1.41
C ILE A 275 8.00 -20.22 2.30
N LEU A 276 8.58 -20.52 3.47
CA LEU A 276 8.02 -21.49 4.40
C LEU A 276 6.62 -21.07 4.87
N PHE A 277 6.42 -19.78 5.15
CA PHE A 277 5.11 -19.24 5.50
C PHE A 277 4.10 -19.37 4.36
N PHE A 278 4.49 -19.15 3.10
CA PHE A 278 3.59 -19.29 1.96
C PHE A 278 3.28 -20.75 1.62
N ILE A 279 4.24 -21.66 1.81
CA ILE A 279 3.98 -23.11 1.75
C ILE A 279 2.96 -23.49 2.82
N PHE A 280 3.13 -23.01 4.05
CA PHE A 280 2.15 -23.22 5.13
C PHE A 280 0.79 -22.61 4.78
N ALA A 281 0.74 -21.36 4.33
CA ALA A 281 -0.48 -20.68 3.94
C ALA A 281 -1.20 -21.40 2.78
N PHE A 282 -0.45 -21.98 1.85
CA PHE A 282 -0.98 -22.80 0.76
C PHE A 282 -1.55 -24.14 1.28
N MET A 283 -0.88 -24.81 2.22
CA MET A 283 -1.44 -25.99 2.88
C MET A 283 -2.74 -25.66 3.62
N GLU A 284 -2.84 -24.44 4.16
CA GLU A 284 -4.01 -23.89 4.84
C GLU A 284 -4.96 -23.10 3.92
N ILE A 285 -4.87 -23.25 2.58
CA ILE A 285 -5.67 -22.46 1.61
C ILE A 285 -7.18 -22.70 1.73
N ASN A 286 -7.59 -23.72 2.50
CA ASN A 286 -8.98 -23.92 2.89
C ASN A 286 -9.51 -22.82 3.81
N ASN A 287 -8.64 -22.13 4.52
CA ASN A 287 -8.97 -20.97 5.32
C ASN A 287 -8.77 -19.69 4.50
N TYR A 288 -9.85 -18.93 4.35
CA TYR A 288 -9.91 -17.75 3.49
C TYR A 288 -8.83 -16.70 3.82
N LYS A 289 -8.39 -16.63 5.08
CA LYS A 289 -7.37 -15.69 5.54
C LYS A 289 -6.01 -15.97 4.90
N TYR A 290 -5.59 -17.23 4.93
CA TYR A 290 -4.31 -17.64 4.33
C TYR A 290 -4.36 -17.59 2.82
N MET A 291 -5.51 -17.91 2.23
CA MET A 291 -5.73 -17.76 0.79
C MET A 291 -5.61 -16.31 0.31
N LEU A 292 -6.19 -15.36 1.04
CA LEU A 292 -6.07 -13.94 0.71
C LEU A 292 -4.61 -13.47 0.80
N ILE A 293 -3.89 -13.84 1.86
CA ILE A 293 -2.46 -13.52 2.01
C ILE A 293 -1.64 -14.12 0.87
N PHE A 294 -1.92 -15.37 0.49
CA PHE A 294 -1.25 -16.07 -0.60
C PHE A 294 -1.46 -15.39 -1.95
N PHE A 295 -2.69 -15.03 -2.30
CA PHE A 295 -2.96 -14.33 -3.58
C PHE A 295 -2.40 -12.91 -3.59
N ILE A 296 -2.50 -12.17 -2.49
CA ILE A 296 -1.86 -10.85 -2.38
C ILE A 296 -0.36 -10.98 -2.65
N PHE A 297 0.30 -12.00 -2.10
CA PHE A 297 1.72 -12.20 -2.37
C PHE A 297 2.01 -12.54 -3.83
N ILE A 298 1.32 -13.52 -4.41
CA ILE A 298 1.55 -13.98 -5.80
C ILE A 298 1.34 -12.88 -6.84
N PHE A 299 0.34 -12.01 -6.63
CA PHE A 299 0.07 -10.94 -7.60
C PHE A 299 1.00 -9.73 -7.42
N ILE A 300 1.69 -9.61 -6.28
CA ILE A 300 2.61 -8.49 -6.00
C ILE A 300 4.08 -8.89 -6.24
N PHE A 301 4.45 -10.15 -6.00
CA PHE A 301 5.82 -10.68 -6.06
C PHE A 301 5.93 -11.84 -7.04
#